data_AF-A0A5A7P7Q6-F1
#
_entry.id   AF-A0A5A7P7Q6-F1
#
_cell.length_a   1.000
_cell.length_b   1.000
_cell.length_c   1.000
_cell.angle_alpha   90.00
_cell.angle_beta   90.00
_cell.angle_gamma   90.00
#
_symmetry.space_group_name_H-M   'P 1'
#
loop_
_entity.id
_entity.type
_entity.pdbx_description
1 polymer ?
#
loop_
_entity_poly.entity_id
_entity_poly.type
_entity_poly.pdbx_seq_one_letter_code
_entity_poly.pdbx_strand_id
1 'polypeptide(L)'
;MRLAAMFSRAVRLSLVKLPSPPPAAVAAPKPVRRFSTGRGAFTPNPVALEMIKYAASLAREQKTEESYARGLLVLEQCESIQPDGNSKGLVELARATLLCEKGSHERAIEGLGKIQDLNLSSIAIKVAASEALVGIYLEHYREDAASAVADLALQTLETIRLEIGDGGGFEVLEARIRALKGLIELICGNLDSAQSIFEGAHGEGYFVGNANAALCYGEYLHGTRKFSSAKKLYTTVIQSLSQIKDFSDPNNFGACNMTSEEVSIAAACALGQLEAHMGNFSDAEEILTAALKKMEEHFGPHHPKIGVVLTCIALMYRLKATAERSSSLLVQEGLFRRALELLKAPPLDVDGASENIRRKDIITLARGGYAEALAVQLSRKVEAEKLRKWAEGCWGNRWIPLGEALELTETSAKFLVIDTRICRAV
;
A
#
# COMPACT_ATOMS: atom_id res chain seq x y z
N MET A 1 13.81 101.64 51.93
CA MET A 1 12.42 102.11 52.09
C MET A 1 11.75 102.14 50.73
N ARG A 2 10.63 101.41 50.56
CA ARG A 2 9.48 101.62 49.62
C ARG A 2 9.81 101.69 48.09
N LEU A 3 9.05 101.18 47.13
CA LEU A 3 7.70 100.61 47.04
C LEU A 3 7.55 99.95 45.63
N ALA A 4 6.83 98.81 45.59
CA ALA A 4 5.92 98.28 44.56
C ALA A 4 6.06 98.54 43.03
N ALA A 5 5.99 97.42 42.28
CA ALA A 5 5.12 97.11 41.10
C ALA A 5 5.33 97.90 39.78
N MET A 6 5.18 97.38 38.54
CA MET A 6 4.50 96.18 38.01
C MET A 6 4.83 96.01 36.50
N PHE A 7 4.65 94.77 36.00
CA PHE A 7 4.39 94.32 34.61
C PHE A 7 5.47 94.40 33.51
N SER A 8 5.84 93.24 32.96
CA SER A 8 5.32 92.74 31.66
C SER A 8 6.09 91.52 31.13
N ARG A 9 5.33 90.47 30.75
CA ARG A 9 5.56 89.46 29.68
C ARG A 9 6.88 88.64 29.68
N ALA A 10 6.93 87.36 29.31
CA ALA A 10 5.96 86.41 28.79
C ALA A 10 6.54 85.01 29.08
N VAL A 11 5.70 84.10 29.57
CA VAL A 11 6.04 82.71 29.83
C VAL A 11 6.22 82.01 28.49
N ARG A 12 7.45 81.63 28.15
CA ARG A 12 7.75 80.69 27.08
C ARG A 12 7.26 79.31 27.52
N LEU A 13 6.12 78.89 26.97
CA LEU A 13 5.63 77.52 27.00
C LEU A 13 6.67 76.61 26.32
N SER A 14 7.51 75.96 27.13
CA SER A 14 8.31 74.83 26.71
C SER A 14 7.35 73.67 26.41
N LEU A 15 7.18 73.38 25.11
CA LEU A 15 6.47 72.23 24.58
C LEU A 15 6.96 70.95 25.26
N VAL A 16 6.15 70.43 26.19
CA VAL A 16 6.21 69.05 26.63
C VAL A 16 5.91 68.20 25.39
N LYS A 17 6.93 67.53 24.86
CA LYS A 17 6.76 66.49 23.85
C LYS A 17 5.89 65.39 24.46
N LEU A 18 4.64 65.30 24.01
CA LEU A 18 3.86 64.07 24.13
C LEU A 18 4.66 62.93 23.48
N PRO A 19 4.76 61.75 24.10
CA PRO A 19 5.36 60.60 23.43
C PRO A 19 4.55 60.31 22.16
N SER A 20 5.24 60.30 21.02
CA SER A 20 4.68 59.81 19.76
C SER A 20 4.17 58.38 19.97
N PRO A 21 2.98 58.00 19.49
CA PRO A 21 2.59 56.60 19.49
C PRO A 21 3.67 55.81 18.71
N PRO A 22 4.01 54.58 19.14
CA PRO A 22 4.98 53.77 18.41
C PRO A 22 4.52 53.67 16.95
N PRO A 23 5.46 53.69 15.98
CA PRO A 23 5.09 53.52 14.58
C PRO A 23 4.25 52.25 14.47
N ALA A 24 3.07 52.37 13.85
CA ALA A 24 2.17 51.27 13.61
C ALA A 24 3.01 50.12 13.05
N ALA A 25 3.10 49.03 13.81
CA ALA A 25 3.81 47.84 13.37
C ALA A 25 3.26 47.50 12.00
N VAL A 26 4.12 47.59 10.98
CA VAL A 26 3.82 47.08 9.64
C VAL A 26 3.52 45.61 9.89
N ALA A 27 2.23 45.28 9.88
CA ALA A 27 1.77 43.93 10.10
C ALA A 27 2.49 43.07 9.07
N ALA A 28 3.32 42.14 9.55
CA ALA A 28 3.77 41.03 8.73
C ALA A 28 2.54 40.48 8.01
N PRO A 29 2.61 40.16 6.70
CA PRO A 29 1.48 39.58 6.00
C PRO A 29 1.01 38.39 6.82
N LYS A 30 -0.23 38.48 7.32
CA LYS A 30 -0.86 37.43 8.13
C LYS A 30 -0.65 36.12 7.37
N PRO A 31 -0.22 35.03 8.03
CA PRO A 31 -0.26 33.73 7.37
C PRO A 31 -1.71 33.54 6.95
N VAL A 32 -1.95 33.37 5.66
CA VAL A 32 -3.28 33.10 5.12
C VAL A 32 -3.63 31.68 5.55
N ARG A 33 -4.05 31.55 6.81
CA ARG A 33 -4.81 30.40 7.29
C ARG A 33 -6.28 30.78 7.25
N ARG A 34 -6.93 30.25 6.23
CA ARG A 34 -8.31 29.77 6.33
C ARG A 34 -8.36 28.44 5.61
N PHE A 35 -7.91 27.38 6.28
CA PHE A 35 -8.58 26.10 6.08
C PHE A 35 -9.79 26.12 7.01
N SER A 36 -10.96 26.02 6.40
CA SER A 36 -12.24 25.92 7.07
C SER A 36 -12.21 24.75 8.06
N THR A 37 -12.24 25.07 9.35
CA THR A 37 -12.60 24.17 10.44
C THR A 37 -14.08 23.83 10.35
N GLY A 38 -14.42 22.94 9.43
CA GLY A 38 -15.74 22.34 9.30
C GLY A 38 -15.78 21.55 8.02
N ARG A 39 -15.85 20.20 8.11
CA ARG A 39 -16.07 19.25 6.99
C ARG A 39 -15.81 19.88 5.62
N GLY A 40 -14.56 20.29 5.37
CA GLY A 40 -14.17 20.88 4.12
C GLY A 40 -14.01 19.71 3.18
N ALA A 41 -15.12 19.30 2.55
CA ALA A 41 -15.11 18.24 1.55
C ALA A 41 -13.96 18.54 0.60
N PHE A 42 -13.02 17.60 0.50
CA PHE A 42 -12.11 17.61 -0.62
C PHE A 42 -12.98 17.58 -1.88
N THR A 43 -13.05 18.69 -2.59
CA THR A 43 -13.81 18.81 -3.83
C THR A 43 -12.83 18.77 -4.99
N PRO A 44 -12.53 17.58 -5.52
CA PRO A 44 -11.68 17.48 -6.70
C PRO A 44 -12.37 18.18 -7.87
N ASN A 45 -11.58 18.69 -8.82
CA ASN A 45 -12.16 19.20 -10.05
C ASN A 45 -12.91 18.05 -10.76
N PRO A 46 -14.24 18.16 -10.98
CA PRO A 46 -15.03 17.09 -11.59
C PRO A 46 -14.54 16.75 -12.99
N VAL A 47 -14.01 17.75 -13.74
CA VAL A 47 -13.43 17.53 -15.06
C VAL A 47 -12.19 16.64 -14.96
N ALA A 48 -11.33 16.90 -13.96
CA ALA A 48 -10.15 16.07 -13.73
C ALA A 48 -10.52 14.62 -13.41
N LEU A 49 -11.53 14.41 -12.57
CA LEU A 49 -12.02 13.07 -12.23
C LEU A 49 -12.57 12.32 -13.46
N GLU A 50 -13.39 12.97 -14.27
CA GLU A 50 -13.92 12.35 -15.49
C GLU A 50 -12.81 12.06 -16.51
N MET A 51 -11.82 12.95 -16.64
CA MET A 51 -10.65 12.68 -17.47
C MET A 51 -9.81 11.51 -16.96
N ILE A 52 -9.65 11.37 -15.63
CA ILE A 52 -8.97 10.23 -15.01
C ILE A 52 -9.71 8.93 -15.32
N LYS A 53 -11.04 8.89 -15.12
CA LYS A 53 -11.87 7.72 -15.44
C LYS A 53 -11.79 7.36 -16.92
N TYR A 54 -11.90 8.36 -17.79
CA TYR A 54 -11.79 8.18 -19.23
C TYR A 54 -10.42 7.62 -19.61
N ALA A 55 -9.33 8.21 -19.12
CA ALA A 55 -7.97 7.72 -19.37
C ALA A 55 -7.77 6.28 -18.89
N ALA A 56 -8.27 5.93 -17.71
CA ALA A 56 -8.21 4.57 -17.19
C ALA A 56 -9.01 3.59 -18.05
N SER A 57 -10.21 3.98 -18.49
CA SER A 57 -11.03 3.15 -19.40
C SER A 57 -10.34 2.92 -20.74
N LEU A 58 -9.75 3.97 -21.32
CA LEU A 58 -9.03 3.92 -22.59
C LEU A 58 -7.78 3.03 -22.49
N ALA A 59 -7.03 3.14 -21.40
CA ALA A 59 -5.86 2.31 -21.15
C ALA A 59 -6.23 0.82 -21.02
N ARG A 60 -7.31 0.53 -20.28
CA ARG A 60 -7.73 -0.83 -19.92
C ARG A 60 -8.63 -1.51 -20.95
N GLU A 61 -9.09 -0.82 -22.00
CA GLU A 61 -9.95 -1.36 -23.06
C GLU A 61 -9.28 -2.53 -23.80
N GLN A 62 -8.08 -2.28 -24.35
CA GLN A 62 -7.32 -3.29 -25.11
C GLN A 62 -6.12 -3.83 -24.33
N LYS A 63 -5.70 -3.15 -23.25
CA LYS A 63 -4.53 -3.49 -22.42
C LYS A 63 -3.25 -3.68 -23.27
N THR A 64 -3.11 -2.90 -24.34
CA THR A 64 -1.94 -2.89 -25.23
C THR A 64 -1.02 -1.71 -24.90
N GLU A 65 0.23 -1.79 -25.34
CA GLU A 65 1.18 -0.68 -25.21
C GLU A 65 0.62 0.64 -25.77
N GLU A 66 -0.14 0.57 -26.87
CA GLU A 66 -0.78 1.70 -27.50
C GLU A 66 -1.96 2.24 -26.68
N SER A 67 -2.82 1.37 -26.13
CA SER A 67 -3.95 1.82 -25.31
C SER A 67 -3.47 2.52 -24.04
N TYR A 68 -2.46 1.96 -23.35
CA TYR A 68 -1.82 2.63 -22.22
C TYR A 68 -1.17 3.96 -22.60
N ALA A 69 -0.48 4.04 -23.75
CA ALA A 69 0.12 5.29 -24.20
C ALA A 69 -0.94 6.38 -24.42
N ARG A 70 -2.09 6.05 -25.03
CA ARG A 70 -3.21 6.99 -25.22
C ARG A 70 -3.79 7.45 -23.88
N GLY A 71 -4.02 6.54 -22.94
CA GLY A 71 -4.49 6.89 -21.59
C GLY A 71 -3.53 7.81 -20.84
N LEU A 72 -2.23 7.52 -20.90
CA LEU A 72 -1.19 8.35 -20.27
C LEU A 72 -1.11 9.76 -20.88
N LEU A 73 -1.28 9.89 -22.20
CA LEU A 73 -1.32 11.20 -22.87
C LEU A 73 -2.52 12.05 -22.41
N VAL A 74 -3.69 11.43 -22.22
CA VAL A 74 -4.87 12.12 -21.68
C VAL A 74 -4.59 12.64 -20.27
N LEU A 75 -3.92 11.86 -19.42
CA LEU A 75 -3.56 12.30 -18.07
C LEU A 75 -2.52 13.42 -18.09
N GLU A 76 -1.53 13.37 -18.97
CA GLU A 76 -0.54 14.44 -19.13
C GLU A 76 -1.19 15.76 -19.55
N GLN A 77 -2.13 15.70 -20.51
CA GLN A 77 -2.93 16.87 -20.88
C GLN A 77 -3.81 17.35 -19.72
N CYS A 78 -4.46 16.44 -19.02
CA CYS A 78 -5.29 16.77 -17.85
C CYS A 78 -4.50 17.55 -16.81
N GLU A 79 -3.31 17.07 -16.44
CA GLU A 79 -2.42 17.69 -15.45
C GLU A 79 -2.04 19.13 -15.85
N SER A 80 -1.70 19.34 -17.13
CA SER A 80 -1.31 20.66 -17.66
C SER A 80 -2.43 21.71 -17.56
N ILE A 81 -3.69 21.26 -17.59
CA ILE A 81 -4.89 22.12 -17.57
C ILE A 81 -5.33 22.42 -16.13
N GLN A 82 -4.94 21.60 -15.13
CA GLN A 82 -5.43 21.78 -13.77
C GLN A 82 -4.83 23.03 -13.09
N PRO A 83 -5.67 23.88 -12.47
CA PRO A 83 -5.20 25.09 -11.80
C PRO A 83 -4.68 24.84 -10.38
N ASP A 84 -5.10 23.75 -9.73
CA ASP A 84 -4.84 23.48 -8.32
C ASP A 84 -3.95 22.24 -8.10
N GLY A 85 -3.18 22.25 -7.01
CA GLY A 85 -2.24 21.17 -6.67
C GLY A 85 -2.91 19.85 -6.29
N ASN A 86 -4.17 19.88 -5.84
CA ASN A 86 -4.91 18.67 -5.46
C ASN A 86 -5.32 17.87 -6.69
N SER A 87 -5.91 18.54 -7.68
CA SER A 87 -6.30 17.91 -8.94
C SER A 87 -5.06 17.40 -9.68
N LYS A 88 -3.94 18.16 -9.68
CA LYS A 88 -2.65 17.67 -10.23
C LYS A 88 -2.16 16.41 -9.51
N GLY A 89 -2.18 16.42 -8.17
CA GLY A 89 -1.80 15.26 -7.37
C GLY A 89 -2.66 14.02 -7.65
N LEU A 90 -3.97 14.17 -7.83
CA LEU A 90 -4.85 13.06 -8.21
C LEU A 90 -4.54 12.51 -9.61
N VAL A 91 -4.31 13.39 -10.58
CA VAL A 91 -3.94 12.98 -11.94
C VAL A 91 -2.61 12.23 -11.92
N GLU A 92 -1.65 12.67 -11.10
CA GLU A 92 -0.37 11.98 -10.90
C GLU A 92 -0.51 10.60 -10.25
N LEU A 93 -1.37 10.46 -9.21
CA LEU A 93 -1.68 9.15 -8.63
C LEU A 93 -2.28 8.18 -9.67
N ALA A 94 -3.21 8.67 -10.50
CA ALA A 94 -3.78 7.89 -11.59
C ALA A 94 -2.73 7.52 -12.66
N ARG A 95 -1.86 8.47 -13.01
CA ARG A 95 -0.79 8.24 -13.99
C ARG A 95 0.22 7.23 -13.48
N ALA A 96 0.63 7.32 -12.23
CA ALA A 96 1.50 6.35 -11.57
C ALA A 96 0.88 4.95 -11.63
N THR A 97 -0.42 4.83 -11.36
CA THR A 97 -1.15 3.55 -11.43
C THR A 97 -1.07 2.92 -12.82
N LEU A 98 -1.36 3.68 -13.89
CA LEU A 98 -1.25 3.18 -15.27
C LEU A 98 0.21 2.85 -15.66
N LEU A 99 1.19 3.62 -15.17
CA LEU A 99 2.61 3.31 -15.37
C LEU A 99 3.02 2.02 -14.66
N CYS A 100 2.52 1.77 -13.45
CA CYS A 100 2.71 0.53 -12.71
C CYS A 100 2.09 -0.67 -13.44
N GLU A 101 0.85 -0.56 -13.93
CA GLU A 101 0.18 -1.60 -14.74
C GLU A 101 0.97 -1.92 -16.02
N LYS A 102 1.53 -0.90 -16.66
CA LYS A 102 2.42 -1.04 -17.82
C LYS A 102 3.78 -1.67 -17.46
N GLY A 103 4.18 -1.66 -16.19
CA GLY A 103 5.48 -2.14 -15.71
C GLY A 103 6.60 -1.09 -15.72
N SER A 104 6.27 0.19 -15.96
CA SER A 104 7.19 1.34 -15.94
C SER A 104 7.35 1.94 -14.53
N HIS A 105 7.78 1.11 -13.57
CA HIS A 105 7.85 1.47 -12.14
C HIS A 105 8.74 2.67 -11.84
N GLU A 106 9.89 2.82 -12.49
CA GLU A 106 10.80 3.95 -12.25
C GLU A 106 10.17 5.31 -12.61
N ARG A 107 9.39 5.37 -13.70
CA ARG A 107 8.63 6.59 -14.05
C ARG A 107 7.50 6.86 -13.07
N ALA A 108 6.87 5.81 -12.53
CA ALA A 108 5.87 5.95 -11.49
C ALA A 108 6.47 6.50 -10.19
N ILE A 109 7.65 5.99 -9.77
CA ILE A 109 8.39 6.47 -8.60
C ILE A 109 8.73 7.95 -8.75
N GLU A 110 9.25 8.37 -9.91
CA GLU A 110 9.57 9.78 -10.17
C GLU A 110 8.32 10.68 -10.07
N GLY A 111 7.20 10.25 -10.67
CA GLY A 111 5.93 11.00 -10.62
C GLY A 111 5.37 11.12 -9.20
N LEU A 112 5.37 10.03 -8.44
CA LEU A 112 4.92 10.01 -7.05
C LEU A 112 5.84 10.84 -6.14
N GLY A 113 7.15 10.87 -6.40
CA GLY A 113 8.10 11.74 -5.71
C GLY A 113 7.75 13.22 -5.85
N LYS A 114 7.39 13.66 -7.06
CA LYS A 114 6.97 15.05 -7.32
C LYS A 114 5.77 15.48 -6.47
N ILE A 115 4.85 14.57 -6.15
CA ILE A 115 3.69 14.86 -5.28
C ILE A 115 4.13 15.30 -3.88
N GLN A 116 5.22 14.72 -3.36
CA GLN A 116 5.74 15.06 -2.02
C GLN A 116 6.23 16.51 -1.96
N ASP A 117 6.84 16.98 -3.05
CA ASP A 117 7.37 18.33 -3.20
C ASP A 117 6.30 19.40 -3.45
N LEU A 118 5.05 19.00 -3.74
CA LEU A 118 3.96 19.95 -3.97
C LEU A 118 3.56 20.64 -2.65
N ASN A 119 3.73 21.96 -2.59
CA ASN A 119 3.36 22.78 -1.42
C ASN A 119 1.84 22.91 -1.21
N LEU A 120 1.02 22.68 -2.24
CA LEU A 120 -0.43 22.94 -2.24
C LEU A 120 -1.28 21.66 -2.33
N SER A 121 -0.69 20.47 -2.24
CA SER A 121 -1.43 19.21 -2.28
C SER A 121 -1.94 18.80 -0.91
N SER A 122 -3.10 18.13 -0.89
CA SER A 122 -3.74 17.59 0.30
C SER A 122 -2.85 16.54 0.95
N ILE A 123 -2.81 16.55 2.28
CA ILE A 123 -2.06 15.59 3.10
C ILE A 123 -2.45 14.15 2.75
N ALA A 124 -3.73 13.90 2.47
CA ALA A 124 -4.21 12.58 2.08
C ALA A 124 -3.65 12.11 0.74
N ILE A 125 -3.43 13.02 -0.22
CA ILE A 125 -2.79 12.70 -1.51
C ILE A 125 -1.31 12.38 -1.30
N LYS A 126 -0.61 13.14 -0.43
CA LYS A 126 0.78 12.86 -0.08
C LYS A 126 0.93 11.50 0.61
N VAL A 127 0.03 11.18 1.54
CA VAL A 127 -0.03 9.87 2.21
C VAL A 127 -0.24 8.78 1.17
N ALA A 128 -1.25 8.89 0.31
CA ALA A 128 -1.51 7.90 -0.75
C ALA A 128 -0.31 7.73 -1.70
N ALA A 129 0.41 8.80 -2.03
CA ALA A 129 1.63 8.73 -2.83
C ALA A 129 2.76 8.00 -2.09
N SER A 130 2.93 8.25 -0.79
CA SER A 130 3.89 7.54 0.05
C SER A 130 3.54 6.06 0.17
N GLU A 131 2.26 5.71 0.33
CA GLU A 131 1.81 4.31 0.36
C GLU A 131 2.14 3.58 -0.95
N ALA A 132 1.87 4.22 -2.09
CA ALA A 132 2.17 3.67 -3.40
C ALA A 132 3.68 3.50 -3.62
N LEU A 133 4.50 4.48 -3.20
CA LEU A 133 5.96 4.37 -3.25
C LEU A 133 6.46 3.19 -2.41
N VAL A 134 6.01 3.07 -1.16
CA VAL A 134 6.32 1.93 -0.29
C VAL A 134 5.93 0.61 -0.95
N GLY A 135 4.71 0.52 -1.49
CA GLY A 135 4.23 -0.67 -2.19
C GLY A 135 5.10 -1.08 -3.38
N ILE A 136 5.54 -0.12 -4.20
CA ILE A 136 6.44 -0.40 -5.34
C ILE A 136 7.82 -0.86 -4.84
N TYR A 137 8.38 -0.19 -3.82
CA TYR A 137 9.68 -0.56 -3.26
C TYR A 137 9.68 -1.95 -2.64
N LEU A 138 8.61 -2.33 -1.93
CA LEU A 138 8.45 -3.68 -1.38
C LEU A 138 8.34 -4.77 -2.46
N GLU A 139 7.62 -4.49 -3.57
CA GLU A 139 7.60 -5.41 -4.74
C GLU A 139 8.99 -5.57 -5.37
N HIS A 140 9.88 -4.58 -5.20
CA HIS A 140 11.24 -4.56 -5.77
C HIS A 140 12.33 -4.92 -4.77
N TYR A 141 12.01 -5.47 -3.59
CA TYR A 141 13.01 -5.86 -2.58
C TYR A 141 13.91 -4.69 -2.14
N ARG A 142 13.32 -3.49 -2.04
CA ARG A 142 13.99 -2.26 -1.57
C ARG A 142 13.42 -1.84 -0.21
N GLU A 143 13.53 -2.70 0.80
CA GLU A 143 12.96 -2.47 2.14
C GLU A 143 13.52 -1.21 2.81
N ASP A 144 14.82 -0.91 2.64
CA ASP A 144 15.44 0.30 3.19
C ASP A 144 14.85 1.58 2.60
N ALA A 145 14.60 1.59 1.29
CA ALA A 145 13.96 2.73 0.62
C ALA A 145 12.50 2.87 1.05
N ALA A 146 11.77 1.75 1.18
CA ALA A 146 10.40 1.74 1.69
C ALA A 146 10.34 2.33 3.11
N SER A 147 11.26 1.92 4.00
CA SER A 147 11.35 2.43 5.37
C SER A 147 11.63 3.93 5.40
N ALA A 148 12.59 4.40 4.58
CA ALA A 148 12.90 5.82 4.48
C ALA A 148 11.71 6.67 4.01
N VAL A 149 10.91 6.19 3.05
CA VAL A 149 9.69 6.89 2.61
C VAL A 149 8.64 6.93 3.72
N ALA A 150 8.44 5.83 4.45
CA ALA A 150 7.50 5.78 5.57
C ALA A 150 7.90 6.75 6.69
N ASP A 151 9.19 6.81 7.03
CA ASP A 151 9.72 7.72 8.05
C ASP A 151 9.58 9.19 7.65
N LEU A 152 9.91 9.53 6.41
CA LEU A 152 9.72 10.89 5.89
C LEU A 152 8.23 11.29 5.92
N ALA A 153 7.33 10.37 5.58
CA ALA A 153 5.90 10.62 5.62
C ALA A 153 5.41 10.89 7.07
N LEU A 154 5.86 10.11 8.06
CA LEU A 154 5.54 10.34 9.47
C LEU A 154 6.08 11.70 9.96
N GLN A 155 7.33 12.03 9.65
CA GLN A 155 7.93 13.32 10.01
C GLN A 155 7.18 14.49 9.39
N THR A 156 6.75 14.34 8.14
CA THR A 156 5.94 15.35 7.42
C THR A 156 4.59 15.53 8.10
N LEU A 157 3.91 14.43 8.47
CA LEU A 157 2.64 14.48 9.20
C LEU A 157 2.78 15.15 10.58
N GLU A 158 3.84 14.82 11.32
CA GLU A 158 4.13 15.42 12.63
C GLU A 158 4.41 16.92 12.52
N THR A 159 5.24 17.33 11.55
CA THR A 159 5.53 18.75 11.30
C THR A 159 4.24 19.53 10.98
N ILE A 160 3.40 18.99 10.11
CA ILE A 160 2.12 19.63 9.76
C ILE A 160 1.17 19.66 10.96
N ARG A 161 1.14 18.60 11.79
CA ARG A 161 0.33 18.53 13.02
C ARG A 161 0.76 19.61 14.02
N LEU A 162 2.07 19.80 14.21
CA LEU A 162 2.61 20.85 15.08
C LEU A 162 2.26 22.25 14.57
N GLU A 163 2.25 22.44 13.25
CA GLU A 163 1.88 23.71 12.65
C GLU A 163 0.38 24.00 12.80
N ILE A 164 -0.50 23.07 12.41
CA ILE A 164 -1.94 23.32 12.22
C ILE A 164 -2.75 23.02 13.49
N GLY A 165 -2.22 22.22 14.42
CA GLY A 165 -2.92 21.71 15.59
C GLY A 165 -3.69 20.42 15.30
N ASP A 166 -4.26 19.81 16.34
CA ASP A 166 -4.97 18.53 16.22
C ASP A 166 -6.31 18.71 15.49
N GLY A 167 -6.34 18.29 14.22
CA GLY A 167 -7.55 18.20 13.42
C GLY A 167 -8.05 16.76 13.35
N GLY A 168 -9.36 16.53 13.49
CA GLY A 168 -9.95 15.22 13.25
C GLY A 168 -9.63 14.72 11.84
N GLY A 169 -8.90 13.61 11.72
CA GLY A 169 -8.46 13.02 10.45
C GLY A 169 -6.95 12.72 10.38
N PHE A 170 -6.11 13.42 11.14
CA PHE A 170 -4.67 13.12 11.20
C PHE A 170 -4.40 11.71 11.74
N GLU A 171 -5.16 11.28 12.75
CA GLU A 171 -5.02 9.94 13.34
C GLU A 171 -5.22 8.83 12.30
N VAL A 172 -6.17 8.98 11.37
CA VAL A 172 -6.45 8.00 10.31
C VAL A 172 -5.30 7.97 9.29
N LEU A 173 -4.79 9.15 8.90
CA LEU A 173 -3.67 9.27 7.96
C LEU A 173 -2.35 8.77 8.56
N GLU A 174 -2.14 8.99 9.85
CA GLU A 174 -0.98 8.49 10.58
C GLU A 174 -1.05 6.97 10.77
N ALA A 175 -2.24 6.43 11.07
CA ALA A 175 -2.49 5.00 11.17
C ALA A 175 -2.13 4.25 9.88
N ARG A 176 -2.44 4.85 8.73
CA ARG A 176 -2.08 4.33 7.40
C ARG A 176 -0.58 4.13 7.22
N ILE A 177 0.21 5.17 7.47
CA ILE A 177 1.68 5.09 7.34
C ILE A 177 2.27 4.16 8.41
N ARG A 178 1.77 4.19 9.65
CA ARG A 178 2.20 3.26 10.70
C ARG A 178 1.94 1.80 10.32
N ALA A 179 0.78 1.49 9.75
CA ALA A 179 0.47 0.13 9.32
C ALA A 179 1.42 -0.36 8.22
N LEU A 180 1.82 0.52 7.29
CA LEU A 180 2.87 0.20 6.31
C LEU A 180 4.22 -0.01 6.95
N LYS A 181 4.60 0.81 7.94
CA LYS A 181 5.83 0.58 8.69
C LYS A 181 5.81 -0.77 9.40
N GLY A 182 4.67 -1.11 10.01
CA GLY A 182 4.44 -2.45 10.56
C GLY A 182 4.66 -3.54 9.51
N LEU A 183 4.07 -3.42 8.32
CA LEU A 183 4.27 -4.36 7.21
C LEU A 183 5.73 -4.47 6.77
N ILE A 184 6.47 -3.36 6.70
CA ILE A 184 7.91 -3.35 6.37
C ILE A 184 8.69 -4.14 7.43
N GLU A 185 8.43 -3.90 8.72
CA GLU A 185 9.05 -4.63 9.81
C GLU A 185 8.69 -6.12 9.78
N LEU A 186 7.45 -6.47 9.41
CA LEU A 186 7.05 -7.85 9.15
C LEU A 186 7.94 -8.45 8.07
N ILE A 187 8.03 -7.85 6.88
CA ILE A 187 8.87 -8.40 5.80
C ILE A 187 10.35 -8.52 6.22
N CYS A 188 10.84 -7.61 7.06
CA CYS A 188 12.25 -7.55 7.46
C CYS A 188 12.69 -8.58 8.50
N GLY A 189 11.79 -9.23 9.23
CA GLY A 189 12.19 -10.13 10.35
C GLY A 189 11.73 -9.67 11.73
N ASN A 190 11.29 -8.42 11.85
CA ASN A 190 11.34 -7.68 13.11
C ASN A 190 10.00 -7.71 13.84
N LEU A 191 9.65 -8.90 14.34
CA LEU A 191 8.37 -9.16 15.02
C LEU A 191 8.08 -8.19 16.17
N ASP A 192 9.05 -7.97 17.06
CA ASP A 192 8.85 -7.12 18.24
C ASP A 192 8.56 -5.66 17.84
N SER A 193 9.21 -5.20 16.77
CA SER A 193 9.00 -3.86 16.23
C SER A 193 7.62 -3.75 15.57
N ALA A 194 7.26 -4.73 14.74
CA ALA A 194 5.93 -4.80 14.13
C ALA A 194 4.82 -4.88 15.19
N GLN A 195 5.00 -5.72 16.22
CA GLN A 195 4.10 -5.83 17.36
C GLN A 195 3.97 -4.50 18.10
N SER A 196 5.08 -3.82 18.39
CA SER A 196 5.04 -2.51 19.04
C SER A 196 4.27 -1.47 18.23
N ILE A 197 4.36 -1.52 16.90
CA ILE A 197 3.65 -0.60 16.01
C ILE A 197 2.16 -0.92 15.95
N PHE A 198 1.80 -2.20 15.81
CA PHE A 198 0.41 -2.64 15.65
C PHE A 198 -0.36 -2.68 16.97
N GLU A 199 0.26 -3.08 18.09
CA GLU A 199 -0.37 -3.17 19.41
C GLU A 199 -0.23 -1.87 20.22
N GLY A 200 0.79 -1.06 19.95
CA GLY A 200 0.91 0.29 20.51
C GLY A 200 -0.14 1.28 19.99
N ALA A 201 -0.82 0.94 18.89
CA ALA A 201 -1.95 1.65 18.35
C ALA A 201 -3.24 1.28 19.11
N HIS A 202 -4.01 2.28 19.57
CA HIS A 202 -5.16 2.12 20.47
C HIS A 202 -6.31 1.24 19.92
N GLY A 203 -6.15 -0.09 19.96
CA GLY A 203 -7.18 -1.11 19.70
C GLY A 203 -7.49 -1.39 18.22
N GLU A 204 -8.22 -2.49 17.96
CA GLU A 204 -8.60 -2.93 16.60
C GLU A 204 -9.28 -1.83 15.76
N GLY A 205 -10.02 -0.92 16.39
CA GLY A 205 -10.73 0.18 15.72
C GLY A 205 -9.83 1.24 15.08
N TYR A 206 -8.55 1.30 15.47
CA TYR A 206 -7.61 2.32 14.99
C TYR A 206 -7.29 2.18 13.49
N PHE A 207 -7.15 0.95 13.00
CA PHE A 207 -6.82 0.68 11.60
C PHE A 207 -8.07 0.47 10.72
N VAL A 208 -9.25 0.32 11.29
CA VAL A 208 -10.52 0.03 10.58
C VAL A 208 -10.97 1.20 9.69
N GLY A 209 -10.49 2.42 9.96
CA GLY A 209 -10.79 3.61 9.15
C GLY A 209 -10.18 3.61 7.74
N ASN A 210 -9.27 2.68 7.41
CA ASN A 210 -8.67 2.57 6.08
C ASN A 210 -8.40 1.10 5.70
N ALA A 211 -8.71 0.76 4.45
CA ALA A 211 -8.62 -0.61 3.96
C ALA A 211 -7.18 -1.17 3.89
N ASN A 212 -6.20 -0.36 3.42
CA ASN A 212 -4.80 -0.77 3.38
C ASN A 212 -4.26 -1.05 4.77
N ALA A 213 -4.53 -0.13 5.71
CA ALA A 213 -4.06 -0.25 7.07
C ALA A 213 -4.63 -1.47 7.79
N ALA A 214 -5.95 -1.69 7.65
CA ALA A 214 -6.63 -2.86 8.18
C ALA A 214 -6.12 -4.17 7.56
N LEU A 215 -5.79 -4.19 6.27
CA LEU A 215 -5.21 -5.36 5.61
C LEU A 215 -3.83 -5.70 6.19
N CYS A 216 -2.92 -4.73 6.28
CA CYS A 216 -1.58 -4.95 6.87
C CYS A 216 -1.65 -5.45 8.32
N TYR A 217 -2.57 -4.88 9.11
CA TYR A 217 -2.78 -5.35 10.49
C TYR A 217 -3.41 -6.75 10.54
N GLY A 218 -4.34 -7.05 9.60
CA GLY A 218 -4.89 -8.39 9.44
C GLY A 218 -3.83 -9.44 9.13
N GLU A 219 -2.86 -9.12 8.26
CA GLU A 219 -1.74 -9.99 7.90
C GLU A 219 -0.84 -10.30 9.11
N TYR A 220 -0.55 -9.28 9.93
CA TYR A 220 0.13 -9.49 11.22
C TYR A 220 -0.64 -10.45 12.14
N LEU A 221 -1.95 -10.23 12.29
CA LEU A 221 -2.79 -11.06 13.16
C LEU A 221 -2.90 -12.50 12.63
N HIS A 222 -2.96 -12.67 11.31
CA HIS A 222 -2.95 -13.96 10.64
C HIS A 222 -1.63 -14.69 10.90
N GLY A 223 -0.48 -14.03 10.70
CA GLY A 223 0.84 -14.61 10.95
C GLY A 223 1.07 -14.99 12.42
N THR A 224 0.45 -14.25 13.35
CA THR A 224 0.50 -14.49 14.81
C THR A 224 -0.63 -15.38 15.35
N ARG A 225 -1.39 -16.07 14.47
CA ARG A 225 -2.49 -17.01 14.81
C ARG A 225 -3.70 -16.41 15.51
N LYS A 226 -3.86 -15.08 15.51
CA LYS A 226 -5.08 -14.39 15.97
C LYS A 226 -6.15 -14.42 14.87
N PHE A 227 -6.53 -15.63 14.43
CA PHE A 227 -7.35 -15.85 13.23
C PHE A 227 -8.75 -15.23 13.30
N SER A 228 -9.39 -15.22 14.48
CA SER A 228 -10.72 -14.62 14.65
C SER A 228 -10.71 -13.12 14.36
N SER A 229 -9.73 -12.39 14.89
CA SER A 229 -9.53 -10.96 14.63
C SER A 229 -9.12 -10.71 13.17
N ALA A 230 -8.21 -11.52 12.61
CA ALA A 230 -7.80 -11.40 11.21
C ALA A 230 -8.99 -11.60 10.25
N LYS A 231 -9.82 -12.63 10.46
CA LYS A 231 -11.04 -12.89 9.69
C LYS A 231 -11.98 -11.69 9.69
N LYS A 232 -12.21 -11.12 10.87
CA LYS A 232 -13.08 -9.94 11.04
C LYS A 232 -12.53 -8.73 10.27
N LEU A 233 -11.21 -8.50 10.31
CA LEU A 233 -10.61 -7.40 9.56
C LEU A 233 -10.72 -7.60 8.05
N TYR A 234 -10.34 -8.77 7.52
CA TYR A 234 -10.42 -9.03 6.08
C TYR A 234 -11.86 -8.91 5.56
N THR A 235 -12.84 -9.47 6.28
CA THR A 235 -14.25 -9.35 5.92
C THR A 235 -14.74 -7.91 5.97
N THR A 236 -14.31 -7.14 6.98
CA THR A 236 -14.63 -5.70 7.09
C THR A 236 -14.05 -4.93 5.90
N VAL A 237 -12.77 -5.16 5.55
CA VAL A 237 -12.12 -4.51 4.39
C VAL A 237 -12.87 -4.78 3.10
N ILE A 238 -13.22 -6.05 2.83
CA ILE A 238 -13.96 -6.43 1.61
C ILE A 238 -15.33 -5.74 1.58
N GLN A 239 -16.04 -5.70 2.71
CA GLN A 239 -17.36 -5.06 2.81
C GLN A 239 -17.27 -3.54 2.65
N SER A 240 -16.34 -2.89 3.35
CA SER A 240 -16.13 -1.43 3.28
C SER A 240 -15.82 -1.00 1.86
N LEU A 241 -14.90 -1.69 1.17
CA LEU A 241 -14.54 -1.36 -0.21
C LEU A 241 -15.69 -1.59 -1.21
N SER A 242 -16.55 -2.58 -0.98
CA SER A 242 -17.74 -2.81 -1.81
C SER A 242 -18.79 -1.70 -1.71
N GLN A 243 -18.77 -0.92 -0.62
CA GLN A 243 -19.74 0.15 -0.36
C GLN A 243 -19.27 1.53 -0.83
N ILE A 244 -17.99 1.69 -1.21
CA ILE A 244 -17.46 2.95 -1.72
C ILE A 244 -18.10 3.22 -3.08
N LYS A 245 -19.03 4.18 -3.10
CA LYS A 245 -19.66 4.69 -4.33
C LYS A 245 -19.14 6.06 -4.74
N ASP A 246 -18.40 6.72 -3.85
CA ASP A 246 -17.93 8.09 -4.03
C ASP A 246 -16.42 8.18 -3.79
N PHE A 247 -15.69 8.64 -4.80
CA PHE A 247 -14.24 8.87 -4.77
C PHE A 247 -13.88 10.20 -4.07
N SER A 248 -14.85 10.87 -3.47
CA SER A 248 -14.64 12.16 -2.80
C SER A 248 -14.00 12.06 -1.42
N ASP A 249 -13.98 10.87 -0.80
CA ASP A 249 -13.31 10.67 0.50
C ASP A 249 -11.79 10.52 0.32
N PRO A 250 -10.98 11.47 0.82
CA PRO A 250 -9.53 11.43 0.68
C PRO A 250 -8.86 10.23 1.36
N ASN A 251 -9.53 9.60 2.32
CA ASN A 251 -9.00 8.43 3.02
C ASN A 251 -8.99 7.17 2.14
N ASN A 252 -9.73 7.18 1.03
CA ASN A 252 -9.81 6.07 0.08
C ASN A 252 -8.82 6.23 -1.10
N PHE A 253 -8.01 7.28 -1.12
CA PHE A 253 -6.99 7.43 -2.15
C PHE A 253 -5.92 6.36 -2.02
N GLY A 254 -5.65 5.67 -3.11
CA GLY A 254 -4.55 4.73 -3.29
C GLY A 254 -4.07 4.79 -4.74
N ALA A 255 -2.84 4.34 -4.98
CA ALA A 255 -2.26 4.29 -6.32
C ALA A 255 -1.38 3.04 -6.46
N CYS A 256 -1.10 2.66 -7.72
CA CYS A 256 -0.39 1.44 -8.05
C CYS A 256 -1.00 0.23 -7.31
N ASN A 257 -0.17 -0.57 -6.63
CA ASN A 257 -0.61 -1.77 -5.93
C ASN A 257 -1.39 -1.51 -4.63
N MET A 258 -1.61 -0.26 -4.25
CA MET A 258 -2.36 0.15 -3.06
C MET A 258 -3.76 0.71 -3.39
N THR A 259 -4.25 0.50 -4.62
CA THR A 259 -5.60 0.91 -5.04
C THR A 259 -6.69 0.08 -4.38
N SER A 260 -7.88 0.67 -4.19
CA SER A 260 -9.03 0.01 -3.56
C SER A 260 -9.38 -1.35 -4.19
N GLU A 261 -9.32 -1.47 -5.52
CA GLU A 261 -9.59 -2.73 -6.21
C GLU A 261 -8.55 -3.79 -5.87
N GLU A 262 -7.26 -3.46 -5.91
CA GLU A 262 -6.19 -4.41 -5.57
C GLU A 262 -6.21 -4.80 -4.10
N VAL A 263 -6.51 -3.87 -3.20
CA VAL A 263 -6.68 -4.13 -1.77
C VAL A 263 -7.86 -5.05 -1.50
N SER A 264 -8.96 -4.89 -2.22
CA SER A 264 -10.12 -5.78 -2.12
C SER A 264 -9.77 -7.21 -2.54
N ILE A 265 -9.03 -7.37 -3.64
CA ILE A 265 -8.56 -8.68 -4.13
C ILE A 265 -7.57 -9.29 -3.14
N ALA A 266 -6.63 -8.50 -2.62
CA ALA A 266 -5.65 -8.94 -1.64
C ALA A 266 -6.31 -9.40 -0.33
N ALA A 267 -7.26 -8.63 0.20
CA ALA A 267 -8.02 -9.02 1.39
C ALA A 267 -8.82 -10.32 1.16
N ALA A 268 -9.41 -10.52 -0.03
CA ALA A 268 -10.08 -11.77 -0.38
C ALA A 268 -9.09 -12.94 -0.46
N CYS A 269 -7.91 -12.74 -1.07
CA CYS A 269 -6.86 -13.76 -1.10
C CYS A 269 -6.32 -14.10 0.30
N ALA A 270 -6.14 -13.10 1.16
CA ALA A 270 -5.70 -13.30 2.55
C ALA A 270 -6.76 -14.05 3.36
N LEU A 271 -8.04 -13.71 3.19
CA LEU A 271 -9.15 -14.44 3.80
C LEU A 271 -9.22 -15.90 3.33
N GLY A 272 -9.05 -16.16 2.04
CA GLY A 272 -9.02 -17.52 1.51
C GLY A 272 -7.85 -18.35 2.06
N GLN A 273 -6.67 -17.74 2.20
CA GLN A 273 -5.52 -18.37 2.89
C GLN A 273 -5.82 -18.64 4.37
N LEU A 274 -6.50 -17.71 5.05
CA LEU A 274 -6.89 -17.87 6.45
C LEU A 274 -7.84 -19.05 6.66
N GLU A 275 -8.88 -19.17 5.82
CA GLU A 275 -9.81 -20.31 5.87
C GLU A 275 -9.07 -21.64 5.62
N ALA A 276 -8.10 -21.65 4.70
CA ALA A 276 -7.27 -22.82 4.46
C ALA A 276 -6.43 -23.19 5.70
N HIS A 277 -5.85 -22.21 6.38
CA HIS A 277 -5.08 -22.43 7.62
C HIS A 277 -5.97 -22.85 8.80
N MET A 278 -7.25 -22.48 8.79
CA MET A 278 -8.25 -22.93 9.75
C MET A 278 -8.83 -24.33 9.41
N GLY A 279 -8.48 -24.91 8.26
CA GLY A 279 -9.00 -26.20 7.78
C GLY A 279 -10.34 -26.12 7.06
N ASN A 280 -10.88 -24.92 6.84
CA ASN A 280 -12.14 -24.68 6.12
C ASN A 280 -11.90 -24.67 4.61
N PHE A 281 -11.49 -25.81 4.04
CA PHE A 281 -11.02 -25.87 2.66
C PHE A 281 -12.09 -25.55 1.61
N SER A 282 -13.36 -25.87 1.87
CA SER A 282 -14.46 -25.53 0.95
C SER A 282 -14.63 -24.02 0.81
N ASP A 283 -14.67 -23.31 1.94
CA ASP A 283 -14.77 -21.84 1.97
C ASP A 283 -13.53 -21.21 1.33
N ALA A 284 -12.34 -21.74 1.62
CA ALA A 284 -11.09 -21.29 1.04
C ALA A 284 -11.08 -21.40 -0.50
N GLU A 285 -11.55 -22.53 -1.03
CA GLU A 285 -11.65 -22.80 -2.47
C GLU A 285 -12.61 -21.82 -3.15
N GLU A 286 -13.79 -21.57 -2.59
CA GLU A 286 -14.75 -20.61 -3.12
C GLU A 286 -14.19 -19.18 -3.11
N ILE A 287 -13.63 -18.75 -1.97
CA ILE A 287 -13.10 -17.39 -1.79
C ILE A 287 -11.89 -17.15 -2.73
N LEU A 288 -10.93 -18.07 -2.78
CA LEU A 288 -9.75 -17.92 -3.65
C LEU A 288 -10.13 -17.97 -5.13
N THR A 289 -11.11 -18.78 -5.52
CA THR A 289 -11.62 -18.82 -6.90
C THR A 289 -12.32 -17.53 -7.29
N ALA A 290 -13.11 -16.95 -6.38
CA ALA A 290 -13.72 -15.64 -6.59
C ALA A 290 -12.66 -14.52 -6.70
N ALA A 291 -11.61 -14.57 -5.87
CA ALA A 291 -10.50 -13.63 -5.93
C ALA A 291 -9.72 -13.75 -7.25
N LEU A 292 -9.47 -14.99 -7.72
CA LEU A 292 -8.85 -15.28 -9.02
C LEU A 292 -9.66 -14.66 -10.16
N LYS A 293 -10.98 -14.86 -10.17
CA LYS A 293 -11.85 -14.30 -11.21
C LYS A 293 -11.78 -12.77 -11.25
N LYS A 294 -11.84 -12.11 -10.09
CA LYS A 294 -11.69 -10.64 -10.00
C LYS A 294 -10.31 -10.18 -10.50
N MET A 295 -9.26 -10.93 -10.18
CA MET A 295 -7.89 -10.65 -10.64
C MET A 295 -7.80 -10.74 -12.18
N GLU A 296 -8.43 -11.75 -12.79
CA GLU A 296 -8.50 -11.93 -14.24
C GLU A 296 -9.32 -10.82 -14.92
N GLU A 297 -10.45 -10.41 -14.35
CA GLU A 297 -11.24 -9.29 -14.85
C GLU A 297 -10.43 -7.99 -14.82
N HIS A 298 -9.74 -7.73 -13.71
CA HIS A 298 -8.97 -6.50 -13.52
C HIS A 298 -7.74 -6.42 -14.43
N PHE A 299 -6.86 -7.42 -14.41
CA PHE A 299 -5.59 -7.37 -15.15
C PHE A 299 -5.58 -8.12 -16.49
N GLY A 300 -6.53 -9.02 -16.72
CA GLY A 300 -6.55 -9.92 -17.87
C GLY A 300 -5.83 -11.25 -17.61
N PRO A 301 -6.17 -12.33 -18.35
CA PRO A 301 -5.86 -13.73 -18.02
C PRO A 301 -4.37 -14.12 -18.10
N HIS A 302 -3.50 -13.25 -18.62
CA HIS A 302 -2.07 -13.49 -18.78
C HIS A 302 -1.20 -12.67 -17.81
N HIS A 303 -1.82 -11.94 -16.89
CA HIS A 303 -1.08 -11.07 -15.98
C HIS A 303 -0.33 -11.87 -14.89
N PRO A 304 0.92 -11.52 -14.53
CA PRO A 304 1.68 -12.26 -13.53
C PRO A 304 1.05 -12.36 -12.15
N LYS A 305 0.24 -11.37 -11.74
CA LYS A 305 -0.49 -11.42 -10.44
C LYS A 305 -1.50 -12.59 -10.36
N ILE A 306 -1.98 -13.09 -11.49
CA ILE A 306 -2.80 -14.31 -11.52
C ILE A 306 -1.98 -15.51 -11.04
N GLY A 307 -0.71 -15.59 -11.42
CA GLY A 307 0.19 -16.64 -10.93
C GLY A 307 0.40 -16.62 -9.42
N VAL A 308 0.29 -15.44 -8.78
CA VAL A 308 0.32 -15.31 -7.32
C VAL A 308 -0.92 -15.96 -6.70
N VAL A 309 -2.12 -15.62 -7.18
CA VAL A 309 -3.37 -16.21 -6.67
C VAL A 309 -3.43 -17.73 -6.93
N LEU A 310 -2.98 -18.19 -8.10
CA LEU A 310 -2.88 -19.62 -8.40
C LEU A 310 -1.91 -20.35 -7.47
N THR A 311 -0.83 -19.69 -7.04
CA THR A 311 0.08 -20.25 -6.03
C THR A 311 -0.64 -20.41 -4.70
N CYS A 312 -1.44 -19.43 -4.26
CA CYS A 312 -2.26 -19.56 -3.05
C CYS A 312 -3.26 -20.74 -3.15
N ILE A 313 -3.94 -20.89 -4.29
CA ILE A 313 -4.89 -22.01 -4.52
C ILE A 313 -4.15 -23.36 -4.51
N ALA A 314 -2.99 -23.44 -5.15
CA ALA A 314 -2.19 -24.67 -5.17
C ALA A 314 -1.73 -25.07 -3.75
N LEU A 315 -1.29 -24.10 -2.95
CA LEU A 315 -0.93 -24.31 -1.55
C LEU A 315 -2.16 -24.72 -0.72
N MET A 316 -3.33 -24.13 -0.94
CA MET A 316 -4.57 -24.55 -0.27
C MET A 316 -4.91 -26.03 -0.57
N TYR A 317 -4.88 -26.45 -1.84
CA TYR A 317 -5.15 -27.86 -2.18
C TYR A 317 -4.11 -28.83 -1.62
N ARG A 318 -2.87 -28.36 -1.46
CA ARG A 318 -1.82 -29.11 -0.77
C ARG A 318 -2.16 -29.30 0.70
N LEU A 319 -2.52 -28.23 1.42
CA LEU A 319 -2.96 -28.31 2.82
C LEU A 319 -4.16 -29.23 3.00
N LYS A 320 -5.14 -29.13 2.10
CA LYS A 320 -6.30 -30.02 2.05
C LYS A 320 -5.88 -31.48 1.91
N ALA A 321 -5.01 -31.79 0.95
CA ALA A 321 -4.51 -33.15 0.73
C ALA A 321 -3.76 -33.71 1.95
N THR A 322 -2.93 -32.89 2.60
CA THR A 322 -2.20 -33.32 3.80
C THR A 322 -3.13 -33.56 4.99
N ALA A 323 -4.13 -32.69 5.21
CA ALA A 323 -5.06 -32.79 6.32
C ALA A 323 -6.07 -33.93 6.14
N GLU A 324 -6.64 -34.08 4.94
CA GLU A 324 -7.65 -35.10 4.62
C GLU A 324 -7.03 -36.45 4.23
N ARG A 325 -5.70 -36.53 4.12
CA ARG A 325 -4.97 -37.68 3.55
C ARG A 325 -5.51 -38.08 2.18
N SER A 326 -5.89 -37.08 1.38
CA SER A 326 -6.44 -37.23 0.04
C SER A 326 -5.40 -36.92 -1.04
N SER A 327 -5.66 -37.33 -2.28
CA SER A 327 -4.77 -37.03 -3.40
C SER A 327 -5.36 -35.91 -4.27
N SER A 328 -4.81 -34.69 -4.19
CA SER A 328 -5.09 -33.60 -5.14
C SER A 328 -3.90 -33.32 -6.08
N LEU A 329 -3.04 -34.33 -6.28
CA LEU A 329 -1.73 -34.19 -6.92
C LEU A 329 -1.78 -33.57 -8.32
N LEU A 330 -2.69 -34.05 -9.18
CA LEU A 330 -2.83 -33.55 -10.55
C LEU A 330 -3.28 -32.09 -10.59
N VAL A 331 -4.17 -31.69 -9.67
CA VAL A 331 -4.66 -30.32 -9.54
C VAL A 331 -3.52 -29.40 -9.10
N GLN A 332 -2.79 -29.80 -8.05
CA GLN A 332 -1.62 -29.05 -7.57
C GLN A 332 -0.57 -28.86 -8.68
N GLU A 333 -0.20 -29.94 -9.37
CA GLU A 333 0.78 -29.89 -10.46
C GLU A 333 0.33 -28.95 -11.60
N GLY A 334 -0.94 -29.02 -12.01
CA GLY A 334 -1.50 -28.13 -13.02
C GLY A 334 -1.46 -26.66 -12.60
N LEU A 335 -1.85 -26.37 -11.36
CA LEU A 335 -1.86 -25.02 -10.80
C LEU A 335 -0.45 -24.44 -10.67
N PHE A 336 0.51 -25.19 -10.12
CA PHE A 336 1.89 -24.72 -10.00
C PHE A 336 2.55 -24.49 -11.36
N ARG A 337 2.32 -25.38 -12.33
CA ARG A 337 2.84 -25.19 -13.69
C ARG A 337 2.32 -23.89 -14.30
N ARG A 338 1.01 -23.65 -14.21
CA ARG A 338 0.39 -22.43 -14.73
C ARG A 338 0.84 -21.18 -13.98
N ALA A 339 0.97 -21.26 -12.66
CA ALA A 339 1.50 -20.18 -11.84
C ALA A 339 2.92 -19.78 -12.27
N LEU A 340 3.82 -20.76 -12.42
CA LEU A 340 5.21 -20.52 -12.84
C LEU A 340 5.32 -19.95 -14.25
N GLU A 341 4.45 -20.38 -15.17
CA GLU A 341 4.36 -19.82 -16.53
C GLU A 341 3.98 -18.33 -16.49
N LEU A 342 2.92 -17.97 -15.75
CA LEU A 342 2.44 -16.59 -15.64
C LEU A 342 3.41 -15.69 -14.87
N LEU A 343 4.05 -16.22 -13.83
CA LEU A 343 5.10 -15.53 -13.08
C LEU A 343 6.39 -15.34 -13.90
N LYS A 344 6.49 -15.98 -15.07
CA LYS A 344 7.69 -16.00 -15.94
C LYS A 344 8.91 -16.47 -15.16
N ALA A 345 8.77 -17.59 -14.45
CA ALA A 345 9.84 -18.15 -13.64
C ALA A 345 11.10 -18.42 -14.48
N PRO A 346 12.30 -17.96 -14.04
CA PRO A 346 13.52 -18.07 -14.81
C PRO A 346 13.96 -19.53 -14.93
N PRO A 347 14.62 -19.96 -16.02
CA PRO A 347 15.18 -21.31 -16.13
C PRO A 347 16.02 -21.76 -14.91
N LEU A 348 16.06 -23.07 -14.63
CA LEU A 348 16.67 -23.62 -13.40
C LEU A 348 18.21 -23.49 -13.34
N ASP A 349 18.84 -23.27 -14.49
CA ASP A 349 20.27 -23.01 -14.67
C ASP A 349 20.66 -21.57 -14.32
N VAL A 350 19.69 -20.65 -14.26
CA VAL A 350 19.92 -19.29 -13.78
C VAL A 350 20.10 -19.35 -12.26
N ASP A 351 21.27 -18.88 -11.80
CA ASP A 351 21.51 -18.69 -10.37
C ASP A 351 20.47 -17.71 -9.82
N GLY A 352 19.57 -18.23 -8.98
CA GLY A 352 18.53 -17.41 -8.40
C GLY A 352 19.01 -16.55 -7.23
N ALA A 353 20.31 -16.53 -6.94
CA ALA A 353 20.97 -15.44 -6.23
C ALA A 353 21.00 -14.12 -7.04
N SER A 354 20.60 -14.13 -8.33
CA SER A 354 20.42 -12.90 -9.11
C SER A 354 19.49 -11.91 -8.40
N GLU A 355 19.97 -10.70 -8.15
CA GLU A 355 19.30 -9.65 -7.38
C GLU A 355 18.02 -9.11 -8.02
N ASN A 356 17.68 -9.51 -9.26
CA ASN A 356 16.58 -8.90 -10.01
C ASN A 356 15.51 -9.89 -10.51
N ILE A 357 15.22 -10.94 -9.73
CA ILE A 357 14.06 -11.81 -9.99
C ILE A 357 12.82 -11.17 -9.34
N ARG A 358 11.90 -10.64 -10.16
CA ARG A 358 10.62 -10.13 -9.66
C ARG A 358 9.78 -11.26 -9.08
N ARG A 359 9.07 -10.98 -7.97
CA ARG A 359 8.15 -11.95 -7.30
C ARG A 359 8.84 -13.25 -6.90
N LYS A 360 10.14 -13.15 -6.55
CA LYS A 360 11.01 -14.28 -6.21
C LYS A 360 10.36 -15.17 -5.16
N ASP A 361 9.80 -14.59 -4.10
CA ASP A 361 9.17 -15.30 -2.97
C ASP A 361 8.06 -16.24 -3.45
N ILE A 362 7.23 -15.75 -4.37
CA ILE A 362 6.11 -16.51 -4.92
C ILE A 362 6.61 -17.60 -5.84
N ILE A 363 7.60 -17.31 -6.70
CA ILE A 363 8.22 -18.30 -7.58
C ILE A 363 8.87 -19.42 -6.75
N THR A 364 9.54 -19.08 -5.64
CA THR A 364 10.16 -20.06 -4.74
C THR A 364 9.11 -20.93 -4.05
N LEU A 365 8.01 -20.36 -3.56
CA LEU A 365 6.91 -21.14 -2.98
C LEU A 365 6.28 -22.08 -4.01
N ALA A 366 6.01 -21.57 -5.22
CA ALA A 366 5.45 -22.36 -6.31
C ALA A 366 6.39 -23.50 -6.74
N ARG A 367 7.71 -23.25 -6.80
CA ARG A 367 8.71 -24.29 -7.12
C ARG A 367 8.86 -25.33 -6.02
N GLY A 368 8.88 -24.90 -4.76
CA GLY A 368 8.95 -25.82 -3.62
C GLY A 368 7.72 -26.72 -3.56
N GLY A 369 6.52 -26.14 -3.64
CA GLY A 369 5.27 -26.90 -3.68
C GLY A 369 5.19 -27.83 -4.90
N TYR A 370 5.64 -27.38 -6.07
CA TYR A 370 5.70 -28.21 -7.27
C TYR A 370 6.70 -29.37 -7.13
N ALA A 371 7.88 -29.11 -6.55
CA ALA A 371 8.88 -30.14 -6.29
C ALA A 371 8.31 -31.25 -5.42
N GLU A 372 7.57 -30.90 -4.37
CA GLU A 372 6.97 -31.89 -3.48
C GLU A 372 5.87 -32.71 -4.15
N ALA A 373 5.02 -32.07 -4.97
CA ALA A 373 4.06 -32.78 -5.80
C ALA A 373 4.78 -33.81 -6.70
N LEU A 374 5.85 -33.41 -7.37
CA LEU A 374 6.62 -34.30 -8.24
C LEU A 374 7.39 -35.39 -7.51
N ALA A 375 7.85 -35.13 -6.28
CA ALA A 375 8.65 -36.09 -5.50
C ALA A 375 7.91 -37.38 -5.18
N VAL A 376 6.57 -37.33 -5.15
CA VAL A 376 5.69 -38.51 -4.99
C VAL A 376 5.81 -39.45 -6.22
N GLN A 377 6.08 -38.89 -7.41
CA GLN A 377 6.21 -39.65 -8.65
C GLN A 377 7.64 -40.17 -8.83
N LEU A 378 7.83 -41.49 -8.77
CA LEU A 378 9.16 -42.14 -8.85
C LEU A 378 9.98 -41.73 -10.10
N SER A 379 9.32 -41.55 -11.24
CA SER A 379 9.98 -41.17 -12.50
C SER A 379 10.49 -39.73 -12.53
N ARG A 380 10.00 -38.85 -11.65
CA ARG A 380 10.26 -37.39 -11.68
C ARG A 380 10.98 -36.87 -10.45
N LYS A 381 11.51 -37.74 -9.59
CA LYS A 381 12.27 -37.35 -8.39
C LYS A 381 13.49 -36.48 -8.70
N VAL A 382 14.18 -36.71 -9.81
CA VAL A 382 15.34 -35.91 -10.21
C VAL A 382 14.94 -34.47 -10.58
N GLU A 383 13.78 -34.30 -11.23
CA GLU A 383 13.23 -32.99 -11.56
C GLU A 383 12.77 -32.26 -10.30
N ALA A 384 12.07 -32.97 -9.42
CA ALA A 384 11.66 -32.48 -8.10
C ALA A 384 12.85 -31.93 -7.30
N GLU A 385 13.93 -32.69 -7.23
CA GLU A 385 15.12 -32.31 -6.46
C GLU A 385 15.80 -31.06 -7.02
N LYS A 386 15.81 -30.88 -8.34
CA LYS A 386 16.33 -29.64 -8.96
C LYS A 386 15.48 -28.43 -8.62
N LEU A 387 14.16 -28.57 -8.68
CA LEU A 387 13.21 -27.52 -8.31
C LEU A 387 13.34 -27.12 -6.85
N ARG A 388 13.47 -28.11 -5.95
CA ARG A 388 13.66 -27.89 -4.52
C ARG A 388 14.95 -27.15 -4.24
N LYS A 389 16.09 -27.62 -4.76
CA LYS A 389 17.40 -26.97 -4.56
C LYS A 389 17.41 -25.52 -5.02
N TRP A 390 16.80 -25.25 -6.18
CA TRP A 390 16.66 -23.88 -6.66
C TRP A 390 15.81 -23.04 -5.69
N ALA A 391 14.66 -23.56 -5.25
CA ALA A 391 13.77 -22.85 -4.35
C ALA A 391 14.43 -22.55 -3.00
N GLU A 392 15.13 -23.51 -2.40
CA GLU A 392 15.87 -23.36 -1.15
C GLU A 392 17.01 -22.34 -1.27
N GLY A 393 17.78 -22.38 -2.36
CA GLY A 393 18.86 -21.40 -2.59
C GLY A 393 18.36 -19.98 -2.84
N CYS A 394 17.11 -19.82 -3.27
CA CYS A 394 16.50 -18.53 -3.60
C CYS A 394 15.64 -17.96 -2.48
N TRP A 395 15.24 -18.79 -1.53
CA TRP A 395 14.33 -18.40 -0.46
C TRP A 395 14.96 -17.35 0.44
N GLY A 396 14.44 -16.12 0.37
CA GLY A 396 14.96 -14.97 1.10
C GLY A 396 14.14 -14.56 2.31
N ASN A 397 13.05 -15.27 2.63
CA ASN A 397 12.21 -14.92 3.77
C ASN A 397 12.98 -15.20 5.08
N ARG A 398 13.01 -14.19 5.96
CA ARG A 398 13.81 -14.19 7.20
C ARG A 398 13.09 -14.87 8.38
N TRP A 399 11.82 -15.20 8.23
CA TRP A 399 10.96 -15.67 9.32
C TRP A 399 10.82 -17.18 9.36
N ILE A 400 10.54 -17.76 8.19
CA ILE A 400 10.09 -19.13 8.06
C ILE A 400 10.96 -19.76 6.97
N PRO A 401 11.70 -20.85 7.26
CA PRO A 401 12.42 -21.58 6.21
C PRO A 401 11.42 -22.18 5.21
N LEU A 402 11.84 -22.35 3.96
CA LEU A 402 10.95 -22.81 2.89
C LEU A 402 10.19 -24.10 3.25
N GLY A 403 10.84 -25.05 3.93
CA GLY A 403 10.20 -26.29 4.38
C GLY A 403 9.00 -26.04 5.31
N GLU A 404 9.15 -25.17 6.32
CA GLU A 404 8.07 -24.82 7.24
C GLU A 404 6.97 -23.97 6.56
N ALA A 405 7.34 -23.16 5.56
CA ALA A 405 6.39 -22.42 4.75
C ALA A 405 5.49 -23.34 3.89
N LEU A 406 6.01 -24.50 3.47
CA LEU A 406 5.29 -25.48 2.66
C LEU A 406 4.59 -26.54 3.51
N GLU A 407 5.15 -26.90 4.66
CA GLU A 407 4.57 -27.80 5.66
C GLU A 407 3.91 -26.97 6.77
N LEU A 408 2.73 -26.39 6.48
CA LEU A 408 1.94 -25.71 7.49
C LEU A 408 1.30 -26.75 8.42
N THR A 409 2.08 -27.22 9.38
CA THR A 409 1.60 -28.11 10.44
C THR A 409 0.76 -27.32 11.45
N GLU A 410 -0.21 -27.96 12.09
CA GLU A 410 -1.00 -27.35 13.18
C GLU A 410 -0.11 -26.81 14.32
N THR A 411 1.11 -27.34 14.45
CA THR A 411 2.12 -26.99 15.44
C THR A 411 2.99 -25.78 15.09
N SER A 412 2.98 -25.29 13.84
CA SER A 412 3.81 -24.16 13.43
C SER A 412 3.38 -22.88 14.16
N ALA A 413 4.31 -22.22 14.87
CA ALA A 413 3.99 -21.04 15.67
C ALA A 413 3.66 -19.81 14.81
N LYS A 414 4.06 -19.83 13.53
CA LYS A 414 3.93 -18.72 12.58
C LYS A 414 3.31 -19.23 11.29
N PHE A 415 2.46 -18.42 10.68
CA PHE A 415 1.91 -18.68 9.35
C PHE A 415 2.41 -17.63 8.38
N LEU A 416 2.81 -18.08 7.21
CA LEU A 416 3.17 -17.22 6.09
C LEU A 416 1.89 -16.72 5.41
N VAL A 417 1.83 -15.44 5.05
CA VAL A 417 0.72 -14.88 4.28
C VAL A 417 1.25 -14.33 2.96
N ILE A 418 0.69 -14.77 1.85
CA ILE A 418 1.01 -14.19 0.54
C ILE A 418 0.19 -12.90 0.36
N ASP A 419 0.86 -11.75 0.35
CA ASP A 419 0.27 -10.46 -0.01
C ASP A 419 0.37 -10.26 -1.54
N THR A 420 -0.79 -10.22 -2.19
CA THR A 420 -0.89 -10.08 -3.65
C THR A 420 -0.64 -8.66 -4.16
N ARG A 421 -0.72 -7.63 -3.29
CA ARG A 421 -0.41 -6.23 -3.65
C ARG A 421 1.07 -6.11 -4.01
N ILE A 422 1.93 -6.54 -3.09
CA ILE A 422 3.38 -6.46 -3.20
C ILE A 422 4.00 -7.73 -3.79
N CYS A 423 3.23 -8.79 -4.00
CA CYS A 423 3.70 -10.09 -4.51
C CYS A 423 4.84 -10.68 -3.65
N ARG A 424 4.71 -10.55 -2.33
CA ARG A 424 5.68 -11.02 -1.34
C ARG A 424 5.00 -12.00 -0.39
N ALA A 425 5.82 -12.81 0.26
CA ALA A 425 5.36 -13.64 1.37
C ALA A 425 5.75 -12.96 2.69
N VAL A 426 4.74 -12.56 3.46
CA VAL A 426 4.82 -11.78 4.70
C VAL A 426 4.74 -12.69 5.90
#